data_AF-A0A7U6KSB0-F1
#
_entry.id   AF-A0A7U6KSB0-F1
#
_cell.length_a   1.000
_cell.length_b   1.000
_cell.length_c   1.000
_cell.angle_alpha   90.00
_cell.angle_beta   90.00
_cell.angle_gamma   90.00
#
_symmetry.space_group_name_H-M   'P 1'
#
loop_
_entity.id
_entity.type
_entity.pdbx_description
1 polymer ?
#
loop_
_entity_poly.entity_id
_entity_poly.type
_entity_poly.pdbx_seq_one_letter_code
_entity_poly.pdbx_strand_id
1 'polypeptide(L)'
;MSIMVQELPSVFLVGPMGAGKTTIGKLLAKQLGRTFVDSDWYIESQTGADIAWIFAKEGEAGFRERETRAIDELTQAPKLYWQLAVAQYWLLKTESS
;
A
#
# COMPACT_ATOMS: atom_id res chain seq x y z
N MET A 1 -10.76 26.85 -14.68
CA MET A 1 -9.69 26.43 -13.77
C MET A 1 -9.62 24.91 -13.74
N SER A 2 -8.87 24.29 -14.64
CA SER A 2 -8.62 22.85 -14.65
C SER A 2 -7.11 22.66 -14.74
N ILE A 3 -6.45 22.80 -13.60
CA ILE A 3 -5.01 22.61 -13.52
C ILE A 3 -4.79 21.11 -13.24
N MET A 4 -4.41 20.39 -14.28
CA MET A 4 -3.37 19.34 -14.25
C MET A 4 -3.43 18.25 -13.15
N VAL A 5 -4.61 17.69 -12.84
CA VAL A 5 -4.67 16.49 -11.97
C VAL A 5 -3.93 15.28 -12.59
N GLN A 6 -3.68 15.28 -13.90
CA GLN A 6 -2.95 14.21 -14.58
C GLN A 6 -1.42 14.24 -14.34
N GLU A 7 -0.87 15.37 -13.88
CA GLU A 7 0.58 15.53 -13.63
C GLU A 7 0.97 15.24 -12.17
N LEU A 8 0.00 15.09 -11.26
CA LEU A 8 0.33 14.90 -9.84
C LEU A 8 1.05 13.55 -9.64
N PRO A 9 2.17 13.55 -8.90
CA PRO A 9 2.87 12.32 -8.59
C PRO A 9 1.98 11.35 -7.80
N SER A 10 2.41 10.10 -7.79
CA SER A 10 1.90 9.06 -6.91
C SER A 10 1.89 9.48 -5.44
N VAL A 11 0.80 9.20 -4.74
CA VAL A 11 0.68 9.46 -3.29
C VAL A 11 0.84 8.14 -2.54
N PHE A 12 1.40 8.15 -1.33
CA PHE A 12 1.49 6.94 -0.51
C PHE A 12 1.07 7.31 0.91
N LEU A 13 0.12 6.57 1.48
CA LEU A 13 -0.31 6.80 2.85
C LEU A 13 0.37 5.78 3.77
N VAL A 14 1.36 6.24 4.49
CA VAL A 14 2.16 5.43 5.41
C VAL A 14 1.69 5.66 6.84
N GLY A 15 1.58 4.60 7.65
CA GLY A 15 1.26 4.71 9.08
C GLY A 15 0.74 3.42 9.70
N PRO A 16 0.36 3.42 10.99
CA PRO A 16 -0.02 2.19 11.71
C PRO A 16 -1.37 1.63 11.25
N MET A 17 -1.61 0.34 11.52
CA MET A 17 -2.91 -0.31 11.30
C MET A 17 -4.00 0.43 12.09
N GLY A 18 -5.17 0.64 11.49
CA GLY A 18 -6.26 1.39 12.14
C GLY A 18 -6.16 2.93 12.07
N ALA A 19 -5.08 3.50 11.52
CA ALA A 19 -4.96 4.96 11.31
C ALA A 19 -5.91 5.54 10.25
N GLY A 20 -6.86 4.75 9.73
CA GLY A 20 -7.84 5.21 8.74
C GLY A 20 -7.28 5.46 7.34
N LYS A 21 -6.09 4.93 7.02
CA LYS A 21 -5.39 5.17 5.74
C LYS A 21 -6.19 4.70 4.53
N THR A 22 -6.83 3.53 4.61
CA THR A 22 -7.76 3.06 3.57
C THR A 22 -8.95 4.00 3.39
N THR A 23 -9.50 4.53 4.49
CA THR A 23 -10.63 5.46 4.46
C THR A 23 -10.26 6.79 3.83
N ILE A 24 -9.17 7.43 4.30
CA ILE A 24 -8.67 8.68 3.75
C ILE A 24 -8.23 8.49 2.30
N GLY A 25 -7.60 7.36 1.99
CA GLY A 25 -7.15 7.01 0.66
C GLY A 25 -8.25 6.92 -0.36
N LYS A 26 -9.35 6.23 -0.01
CA LYS A 26 -10.55 6.16 -0.85
C LYS A 26 -11.19 7.53 -1.08
N LEU A 27 -11.24 8.37 -0.04
CA LEU A 27 -11.78 9.73 -0.16
C LEU A 27 -10.90 10.61 -1.05
N LEU A 28 -9.58 10.58 -0.87
CA LEU A 28 -8.64 11.35 -1.67
C LEU A 28 -8.66 10.91 -3.13
N ALA A 29 -8.68 9.59 -3.39
CA ALA A 29 -8.79 9.04 -4.72
C ALA A 29 -10.08 9.52 -5.41
N LYS A 30 -11.23 9.45 -4.72
CA LYS A 30 -12.51 9.95 -5.23
C LYS A 30 -12.48 11.44 -5.57
N GLN A 31 -11.87 12.27 -4.71
CA GLN A 31 -11.76 13.71 -4.95
C GLN A 31 -10.84 14.05 -6.11
N LEU A 32 -9.76 13.28 -6.29
CA LEU A 32 -8.80 13.46 -7.38
C LEU A 32 -9.23 12.77 -8.68
N GLY A 33 -10.37 12.08 -8.72
CA GLY A 33 -10.76 11.26 -9.88
C GLY A 33 -9.76 10.15 -10.18
N ARG A 34 -9.04 9.70 -9.16
CA ARG A 34 -8.04 8.64 -9.20
C ARG A 34 -8.59 7.39 -8.56
N THR A 35 -7.91 6.28 -8.80
CA THR A 35 -8.28 5.01 -8.21
C THR A 35 -7.36 4.70 -7.03
N PHE A 36 -7.86 3.98 -6.01
CA PHE A 36 -7.15 3.64 -4.77
C PHE A 36 -6.76 2.14 -4.76
N VAL A 37 -5.47 1.82 -4.57
CA VAL A 37 -4.99 0.44 -4.37
C VAL A 37 -4.59 0.26 -2.91
N ASP A 38 -5.10 -0.80 -2.29
CA ASP A 38 -4.57 -1.27 -1.00
C ASP A 38 -3.42 -2.25 -1.27
N SER A 39 -2.25 -2.01 -0.69
CA SER A 39 -1.08 -2.88 -0.87
C SER A 39 -1.27 -4.26 -0.25
N ASP A 40 -2.04 -4.34 0.84
CA ASP A 40 -2.35 -5.62 1.47
C ASP A 40 -3.19 -6.49 0.51
N TRP A 41 -4.24 -5.90 -0.06
CA TRP A 41 -5.05 -6.55 -1.11
C TRP A 41 -4.23 -6.91 -2.35
N TYR A 42 -3.29 -6.04 -2.75
CA TYR A 42 -2.42 -6.30 -3.89
C TYR A 42 -1.54 -7.53 -3.64
N ILE A 43 -0.92 -7.64 -2.47
CA ILE A 43 -0.11 -8.80 -2.07
C ILE A 43 -0.95 -10.08 -2.09
N GLU A 44 -2.15 -10.05 -1.53
CA GLU A 44 -3.07 -11.20 -1.56
C GLU A 44 -3.45 -11.60 -3.00
N SER A 45 -3.70 -10.61 -3.86
CA SER A 45 -4.04 -10.85 -5.27
C SER A 45 -2.89 -11.46 -6.08
N GLN A 46 -1.64 -11.09 -5.77
CA GLN A 46 -0.45 -11.61 -6.45
C GLN A 46 -0.09 -13.03 -6.00
N THR A 47 -0.36 -13.35 -4.73
CA THR A 47 0.03 -14.63 -4.12
C THR A 47 -1.06 -15.68 -4.13
N GLY A 48 -2.33 -15.26 -4.23
CA GLY A 48 -3.48 -16.14 -4.04
C GLY A 48 -3.61 -16.64 -2.60
N ALA A 49 -2.88 -16.06 -1.65
CA ALA A 49 -2.88 -16.40 -0.24
C ALA A 49 -3.27 -15.17 0.59
N ASP A 50 -3.96 -15.38 1.71
CA ASP A 50 -4.22 -14.30 2.65
C ASP A 50 -2.95 -13.91 3.42
N ILE A 51 -2.90 -12.68 3.93
CA ILE A 51 -1.74 -12.21 4.70
C ILE A 51 -1.50 -13.11 5.92
N ALA A 52 -2.56 -13.60 6.55
CA ALA A 52 -2.47 -14.49 7.70
C ALA A 52 -1.70 -15.79 7.37
N TRP A 53 -1.96 -16.39 6.21
CA TRP A 53 -1.23 -17.58 5.76
C TRP A 53 0.22 -17.25 5.42
N ILE A 54 0.48 -16.12 4.77
CA ILE A 54 1.86 -15.67 4.46
C ILE A 54 2.66 -15.54 5.75
N PHE A 55 2.11 -14.89 6.77
CA PHE A 55 2.75 -14.79 8.09
C PHE A 55 2.92 -16.17 8.75
N ALA A 56 1.92 -17.05 8.66
CA ALA A 56 1.98 -18.38 9.28
C ALA A 56 3.02 -19.31 8.61
N LYS A 57 3.31 -19.11 7.32
CA LYS A 57 4.23 -19.96 6.55
C LYS A 57 5.62 -19.39 6.38
N GLU A 58 5.72 -18.10 6.14
CA GLU A 58 6.95 -17.42 5.77
C GLU A 58 7.43 -16.44 6.85
N GLY A 59 6.63 -16.27 7.91
CA GLY A 59 6.91 -15.33 8.99
C GLY A 59 6.84 -13.88 8.52
N GLU A 60 7.30 -12.97 9.39
CA GLU A 60 7.39 -11.56 9.05
C GLU A 60 8.35 -11.32 7.87
N ALA A 61 9.46 -12.05 7.81
CA ALA A 61 10.47 -11.86 6.77
C ALA A 61 9.90 -12.07 5.35
N GLY A 62 9.14 -13.14 5.12
CA GLY A 62 8.51 -13.38 3.81
C GLY A 62 7.43 -12.36 3.47
N PHE A 63 6.64 -11.92 4.46
CA PHE A 63 5.70 -10.83 4.26
C PHE A 63 6.42 -9.52 3.84
N ARG A 64 7.54 -9.18 4.48
CA ARG A 64 8.31 -7.95 4.17
C ARG A 64 8.93 -7.97 2.78
N GLU A 65 9.43 -9.11 2.33
CA GLU A 65 9.95 -9.27 0.97
C GLU A 65 8.84 -8.99 -0.06
N ARG A 66 7.65 -9.56 0.18
CA ARG A 66 6.47 -9.36 -0.67
C ARG A 66 5.94 -7.93 -0.62
N GLU A 67 5.91 -7.32 0.56
CA GLU A 67 5.52 -5.90 0.73
C GLU A 67 6.47 -4.99 -0.05
N THR A 68 7.78 -5.23 0.05
CA THR A 68 8.79 -4.46 -0.69
C THR A 68 8.60 -4.58 -2.20
N ARG A 69 8.40 -5.81 -2.68
CA ARG A 69 8.14 -6.07 -4.10
C ARG A 69 6.84 -5.42 -4.59
N ALA A 70 5.77 -5.53 -3.80
CA ALA A 70 4.49 -4.92 -4.12
C ALA A 70 4.60 -3.40 -4.23
N ILE A 71 5.32 -2.76 -3.30
CA ILE A 71 5.55 -1.32 -3.34
C ILE A 71 6.35 -0.94 -4.60
N ASP A 72 7.43 -1.65 -4.92
CA ASP A 72 8.24 -1.40 -6.11
C ASP A 72 7.40 -1.52 -7.40
N GLU A 73 6.68 -2.62 -7.56
CA GLU A 73 5.78 -2.86 -8.71
C GLU A 73 4.70 -1.78 -8.84
N LEU A 74 4.09 -1.39 -7.71
CA LEU A 74 3.11 -0.31 -7.71
C LEU A 74 3.77 1.02 -8.12
N THR A 75 5.00 1.33 -7.67
CA THR A 75 5.69 2.61 -7.94
C THR A 75 6.08 2.79 -9.40
N GLN A 76 6.27 1.67 -10.10
CA GLN A 76 6.61 1.65 -11.53
C GLN A 76 5.38 1.60 -12.44
N ALA A 77 4.17 1.43 -11.88
CA ALA A 77 2.94 1.44 -12.66
C ALA A 77 2.73 2.80 -13.36
N PRO A 78 2.26 2.80 -14.63
CA PRO A 78 2.08 4.04 -15.38
C PRO A 78 1.11 5.00 -14.67
N LYS A 79 1.51 6.29 -14.59
CA LYS A 79 0.81 7.42 -13.93
C LYS A 79 -0.68 7.58 -14.25
N LEU A 80 -1.19 6.88 -15.27
CA LEU A 80 -2.62 6.75 -15.59
C LEU A 80 -3.41 6.09 -14.45
N TYR A 81 -2.70 5.45 -13.54
CA TYR A 81 -3.21 4.46 -12.63
C TYR A 81 -2.40 4.59 -11.35
N TRP A 82 -3.04 5.19 -10.35
CA TRP A 82 -2.74 5.03 -8.92
C TRP A 82 -1.52 5.80 -8.40
N GLN A 83 -1.65 6.36 -7.20
CA GLN A 83 -1.03 5.67 -6.08
C GLN A 83 -1.56 6.21 -4.78
N LEU A 84 -1.88 5.29 -3.90
CA LEU A 84 -2.10 5.53 -2.50
C LEU A 84 -1.88 4.21 -1.78
N ALA A 85 -0.63 3.72 -1.82
CA ALA A 85 -0.28 2.47 -1.18
C ALA A 85 -0.18 2.68 0.34
N VAL A 86 -0.64 1.69 1.08
CA VAL A 86 -0.60 1.65 2.54
C VAL A 86 0.58 0.80 2.96
N ALA A 87 1.77 1.39 3.03
CA ALA A 87 2.90 0.69 3.66
C ALA A 87 2.68 0.67 5.18
N GLN A 88 2.69 -0.52 5.78
CA GLN A 88 2.70 -0.65 7.23
C GLN A 88 4.11 -0.32 7.74
N TYR A 89 4.38 0.97 7.98
CA TYR A 89 5.53 1.37 8.79
C TYR A 89 5.27 0.94 10.23
N TRP A 90 5.79 -0.23 10.59
CA TRP A 90 6.07 -0.55 11.99
C TRP A 90 7.39 0.13 12.37
N LEU A 91 7.31 1.31 12.98
CA LEU A 91 8.42 1.88 13.73
C LEU A 91 8.10 1.79 15.22
N LEU A 92 8.74 0.84 15.90
CA LEU A 92 9.46 0.97 17.18
C LEU A 92 9.39 -0.33 18.02
N LYS A 93 10.55 -0.99 18.12
CA LYS A 93 11.02 -1.92 19.18
C LYS A 93 10.18 -3.16 19.52
N THR A 94 10.79 -4.32 19.22
CA THR A 94 11.16 -5.30 20.26
C THR A 94 12.57 -5.83 19.97
N GLU A 95 13.62 -5.03 20.20
CA GLU A 95 14.47 -5.39 21.35
C GLU A 95 13.63 -5.60 22.62
N SER A 96 13.39 -6.87 22.97
CA SER A 96 13.57 -7.40 24.34
C SER A 96 12.96 -8.80 24.42
N SER A 97 13.79 -9.81 24.17
CA SER A 97 14.16 -10.87 25.13
C SER A 97 15.11 -11.85 24.47
#